data_AF-A0A5N8VUK5-F1
#
_entry.id   AF-A0A5N8VUK5-F1
#
_cell.length_a   1.000
_cell.length_b   1.000
_cell.length_c   1.000
_cell.angle_alpha   90.00
_cell.angle_beta   90.00
_cell.angle_gamma   90.00
#
_symmetry.space_group_name_H-M   'P 1'
#
loop_
_entity.id
_entity.type
_entity.pdbx_description
1 polymer ?
#
loop_
_entity_poly.entity_id
_entity_poly.type
_entity_poly.pdbx_seq_one_letter_code
_entity_poly.pdbx_strand_id
1 'polypeptide(L)'
;MADPENADPVVIDRHAHDIAVRKVYGQSDRGLGALGRYNLLADCYRAAAQKIGEIPSKVQAVTWVAHIEREVTQPHSRIQLET
;
A
#
# COMPACT_ATOMS: atom_id res chain seq x y z
N MET A 1 -7.53 15.12 -14.95
CA MET A 1 -8.08 14.10 -14.03
C MET A 1 -7.63 12.74 -14.53
N ALA A 2 -7.32 11.79 -13.64
CA ALA A 2 -7.02 10.42 -14.05
C ALA A 2 -8.32 9.75 -14.52
N ASP A 3 -8.28 9.13 -15.69
CA ASP A 3 -9.36 8.28 -16.18
C ASP A 3 -9.41 7.00 -15.32
N PRO A 4 -10.51 6.75 -14.59
CA PRO A 4 -10.63 5.57 -13.72
C PRO A 4 -10.71 4.25 -14.49
N GLU A 5 -10.95 4.27 -15.81
CA GLU A 5 -10.94 3.08 -16.67
C GLU A 5 -9.59 2.85 -17.33
N ASN A 6 -8.66 3.81 -17.23
CA ASN A 6 -7.31 3.64 -17.74
C ASN A 6 -6.55 2.59 -16.91
N ALA A 7 -6.10 1.54 -17.60
CA ALA A 7 -5.43 0.40 -16.98
C ALA A 7 -3.95 0.65 -16.63
N ASP A 8 -3.36 1.78 -17.03
CA ASP A 8 -1.94 2.06 -16.82
C ASP A 8 -1.59 2.82 -15.52
N PRO A 9 -2.30 3.91 -15.13
CA PRO A 9 -1.91 4.71 -13.97
C PRO A 9 -2.14 3.98 -12.64
N VAL A 10 -1.12 4.02 -11.77
CA VAL A 10 -1.20 3.63 -10.37
C VAL A 10 -0.44 4.62 -9.51
N VAL A 11 -1.02 5.01 -8.37
CA VAL A 11 -0.41 5.93 -7.43
C VAL A 11 0.18 5.15 -6.26
N ILE A 12 1.50 5.17 -6.10
CA ILE A 12 2.14 4.55 -4.94
C ILE A 12 2.24 5.57 -3.80
N ASP A 13 1.38 5.42 -2.81
CA ASP A 13 1.40 6.19 -1.56
C ASP A 13 2.04 5.40 -0.40
N ARG A 14 2.03 5.99 0.79
CA ARG A 14 2.63 5.41 2.00
C ARG A 14 1.99 4.08 2.42
N HIS A 15 0.71 3.88 2.17
CA HIS A 15 -0.03 2.68 2.58
C HIS A 15 0.17 1.56 1.57
N ALA A 16 0.15 1.90 0.28
CA ALA A 16 0.49 0.97 -0.80
C ALA A 16 1.90 0.41 -0.62
N HIS A 17 2.87 1.28 -0.28
CA HIS A 17 4.21 0.86 0.09
C HIS A 17 4.19 -0.14 1.26
N ASP A 18 3.59 0.23 2.39
CA ASP A 18 3.63 -0.55 3.64
C ASP A 18 3.00 -1.94 3.48
N ILE A 19 1.98 -2.07 2.61
CA ILE A 19 1.38 -3.36 2.26
C ILE A 19 2.31 -4.16 1.34
N ALA A 20 2.86 -3.53 0.28
CA ALA A 20 3.77 -4.20 -0.64
C ALA A 20 5.00 -4.78 0.07
N VAL A 21 5.54 -4.05 1.06
CA VAL A 21 6.70 -4.50 1.86
C VAL A 21 6.32 -5.21 3.16
N ARG A 22 5.03 -5.37 3.44
CA ARG A 22 4.46 -5.99 4.66
C ARG A 22 4.96 -5.40 5.99
N LYS A 23 5.35 -4.12 6.01
CA LYS A 23 5.89 -3.43 7.19
C LYS A 23 5.30 -2.03 7.29
N VAL A 24 4.85 -1.65 8.49
CA VAL A 24 4.36 -0.30 8.78
C VAL A 24 5.55 0.60 9.13
N TYR A 25 5.66 1.74 8.45
CA TYR A 25 6.75 2.70 8.66
C TYR A 25 6.34 3.91 9.50
N GLY A 26 5.04 4.06 9.82
CA GLY A 26 4.53 5.22 10.54
C GLY A 26 4.87 6.52 9.81
N GLN A 27 5.46 7.47 10.52
CA GLN A 27 5.93 8.75 9.97
C GLN A 27 7.31 8.68 9.29
N SER A 28 7.96 7.51 9.28
CA SER A 28 9.28 7.38 8.66
C SER A 28 9.20 7.53 7.15
N ASP A 29 10.26 8.09 6.55
CA ASP A 29 10.39 8.13 5.11
C ASP A 29 10.49 6.71 4.52
N ARG A 30 9.87 6.55 3.34
CA ARG A 30 9.80 5.31 2.56
C ARG A 30 10.64 5.42 1.28
N GLY A 31 11.28 6.56 1.04
CA GLY A 31 12.10 6.82 -0.15
C GLY A 31 11.30 6.77 -1.46
N LEU A 32 10.01 7.11 -1.42
CA LEU A 32 9.14 7.09 -2.61
C LEU A 32 9.48 8.20 -3.62
N GLY A 33 10.32 9.18 -3.24
CA GLY A 33 10.90 10.14 -4.18
C GLY A 33 11.93 9.53 -5.14
N ALA A 34 12.46 8.34 -4.85
CA ALA A 34 13.37 7.64 -5.74
C ALA A 34 12.59 6.95 -6.86
N LEU A 35 12.76 7.44 -8.11
CA LEU A 35 12.03 6.95 -9.29
C LEU A 35 12.11 5.41 -9.45
N GLY A 36 13.28 4.81 -9.24
CA GLY A 36 13.45 3.36 -9.34
C GLY A 36 12.62 2.57 -8.33
N ARG A 37 12.52 3.05 -7.09
CA ARG A 37 11.69 2.40 -6.05
C ARG A 37 10.21 2.56 -6.36
N TYR A 38 9.81 3.76 -6.77
CA TYR A 38 8.44 4.05 -7.16
C TYR A 38 7.98 3.14 -8.31
N ASN A 39 8.78 3.06 -9.37
CA ASN A 39 8.48 2.24 -10.54
C ASN A 39 8.41 0.75 -10.21
N LEU A 40 9.33 0.24 -9.39
CA LEU A 40 9.30 -1.16 -8.94
C LEU A 40 7.97 -1.49 -8.24
N LEU A 41 7.51 -0.62 -7.34
CA LEU A 41 6.25 -0.82 -6.63
C LEU A 41 5.05 -0.69 -7.58
N ALA A 42 5.07 0.29 -8.50
CA ALA A 42 4.04 0.44 -9.52
C ALA A 42 3.92 -0.83 -10.38
N ASP A 43 5.04 -1.43 -10.79
CA ASP A 43 5.07 -2.66 -11.57
C ASP A 43 4.54 -3.86 -10.78
N CYS A 44 4.82 -3.95 -9.47
CA CYS A 44 4.20 -4.95 -8.62
C CYS A 44 2.68 -4.84 -8.59
N TYR A 45 2.13 -3.63 -8.49
CA TYR A 45 0.69 -3.40 -8.51
C TYR A 45 0.06 -3.71 -9.86
N ARG A 46 0.72 -3.35 -10.97
CA ARG A 46 0.30 -3.74 -12.32
C ARG A 46 0.24 -5.26 -12.49
N ALA A 47 1.30 -5.95 -12.06
CA ALA A 47 1.35 -7.40 -12.13
C ALA A 47 0.29 -8.08 -11.24
N ALA A 48 -0.01 -7.51 -10.06
CA ALA A 48 -1.06 -8.02 -9.18
C ALA A 48 -2.46 -7.82 -9.81
N ALA A 49 -2.71 -6.65 -10.38
CA ALA A 49 -3.96 -6.33 -11.05
C ALA A 49 -4.22 -7.27 -12.24
N GLN A 50 -3.20 -7.50 -13.07
CA GLN A 50 -3.26 -8.45 -14.18
C GLN A 50 -3.63 -9.86 -13.71
N LYS A 51 -3.06 -10.34 -12.60
CA LYS A 51 -3.31 -11.69 -12.07
C LYS A 51 -4.76 -11.90 -11.62
N ILE A 52 -5.44 -10.84 -11.19
CA ILE A 52 -6.81 -10.93 -10.67
C ILE A 52 -7.86 -10.38 -11.65
N GLY A 53 -7.43 -9.95 -12.85
CA GLY A 53 -8.34 -9.39 -13.86
C GLY A 53 -8.89 -8.01 -13.51
N GLU A 54 -8.15 -7.22 -12.73
CA GLU A 54 -8.53 -5.85 -12.36
C GLU A 54 -7.52 -4.82 -12.89
N ILE A 55 -7.81 -3.55 -12.67
CA ILE A 55 -6.91 -2.44 -13.01
C ILE A 55 -6.08 -2.00 -11.79
N PRO A 56 -4.84 -1.50 -12.00
CA PRO A 56 -3.91 -1.16 -10.91
C PRO A 56 -4.47 -0.16 -9.90
N SER A 57 -5.20 0.85 -10.36
CA SER A 57 -5.83 1.86 -9.52
C SER A 57 -6.86 1.28 -8.55
N LYS A 58 -7.63 0.25 -8.96
CA LYS A 58 -8.56 -0.46 -8.07
C LYS A 58 -7.83 -1.31 -7.03
N VAL A 59 -6.75 -1.99 -7.41
CA VAL A 59 -5.91 -2.75 -6.47
C VAL A 59 -5.29 -1.83 -5.41
N GLN A 60 -4.88 -0.63 -5.83
CA GLN A 60 -4.41 0.40 -4.91
C GLN A 60 -5.52 0.91 -3.97
N ALA A 61 -6.73 1.12 -4.48
CA ALA A 61 -7.86 1.55 -3.66
C ALA A 61 -8.20 0.55 -2.53
N VAL A 62 -8.19 -0.75 -2.81
CA VAL A 62 -8.44 -1.79 -1.78
C VAL A 62 -7.29 -1.93 -0.78
N THR A 63 -6.11 -1.40 -1.06
CA THR A 63 -4.98 -1.52 -0.13
C THR A 63 -5.21 -0.72 1.16
N TRP A 64 -6.05 0.32 1.10
CA TRP A 64 -6.47 1.10 2.27
C TRP A 64 -7.30 0.28 3.27
N VAL A 65 -8.21 -0.56 2.78
CA VAL A 65 -9.04 -1.43 3.63
C VAL A 65 -8.16 -2.46 4.34
N ALA A 66 -7.27 -3.12 3.61
CA ALA A 66 -6.33 -4.10 4.17
C ALA A 66 -5.36 -3.49 5.20
N HIS A 67 -4.96 -2.22 5.00
CA HIS A 67 -4.11 -1.51 5.96
C HIS A 67 -4.84 -1.25 7.29
N ILE A 68 -6.09 -0.77 7.23
CA ILE A 68 -6.91 -0.50 8.42
C ILE A 68 -7.21 -1.80 9.17
N GLU A 69 -7.59 -2.87 8.47
CA GLU A 69 -7.87 -4.18 9.10
C GLU A 69 -6.65 -4.74 9.83
N ARG A 70 -5.43 -4.50 9.31
CA ARG A 70 -4.19 -4.91 9.97
C ARG A 70 -3.94 -4.12 11.25
N GLU A 71 -4.19 -2.80 11.25
CA GLU A 71 -4.07 -1.97 12.46
C GLU A 71 -5.10 -2.35 13.52
N VAL A 72 -6.32 -2.69 13.12
CA VAL A 72 -7.39 -3.12 14.04
C VAL A 72 -7.11 -4.51 14.63
N THR A 73 -6.52 -5.42 13.85
CA THR A 73 -6.30 -6.82 14.24
C THR A 73 -5.01 -7.05 15.03
N GLN A 74 -4.04 -6.12 14.98
CA GLN A 74 -2.85 -6.13 15.82
C GLN A 74 -3.07 -5.22 17.04
N PRO A 75 -3.56 -5.73 18.18
CA PRO A 75 -3.62 -4.91 19.37
C PRO A 75 -2.19 -4.51 19.74
N HIS A 76 -1.93 -3.19 19.78
CA HIS A 76 -0.76 -2.64 20.44
C HIS A 76 -0.66 -3.32 21.81
N SER A 77 0.45 -4.00 22.07
CA SER A 77 0.76 -4.61 23.36
C SER A 77 0.46 -3.59 24.46
N ARG A 78 -0.63 -3.85 25.19
CA ARG A 78 -1.09 -3.07 26.33
C ARG A 78 0.08 -3.00 27.30
N ILE A 79 0.61 -1.79 27.50
CA ILE A 79 1.60 -1.53 28.56
C ILE A 79 0.93 -1.99 29.86
N GLN A 80 1.46 -3.07 30.46
CA GLN A 80 1.15 -3.41 31.84
C GLN A 80 1.85 -2.34 32.70
N LEU A 81 1.08 -1.39 33.21
CA LEU A 81 1.51 -0.61 34.37
C LEU A 81 1.14 -1.46 35.60
N GLU A 82 2.14 -2.19 36.10
CA GLU A 82 2.16 -2.62 37.49
C GLU A 82 2.38 -1.37 38.35
N THR A 83 1.44 -1.04 39.24
CA THR A 83 1.66 -0.74 40.67
C THR A 83 0.31 -0.76 41.38
#